data_AF-A0A674J4Y5-F1
#
_entry.id   AF-A0A674J4Y5-F1
#
_cell.length_a   1.000
_cell.length_b   1.000
_cell.length_c   1.000
_cell.angle_alpha   90.00
_cell.angle_beta   90.00
_cell.angle_gamma   90.00
#
_symmetry.space_group_name_H-M   'P 1'
#
loop_
_entity.id
_entity.type
_entity.pdbx_description
1 polymer ?
#
loop_
_entity_poly.entity_id
_entity_poly.type
_entity_poly.pdbx_seq_one_letter_code
_entity_poly.pdbx_strand_id
1 'polypeptide(L)'
;MVQGIEGQTTALEKTLPLLVKIGDRQISHQFVCSPSCPIALLGRDILTKLQAEISFDKGTMEVRLPKQQSSNYQMALISAGNHSPECQERSEENQLSGVNREVWAEEGGVARARNASPVHISLKEGSSPVRIRQYPLKLTTRIGLKPLIQKFLQCGWLREGTSPYNTPIMGVPKPNGQYRLVQDLRQINKLIEAPYPVVPNPHTILGQVPKNHSWFSVIDLKDAFFSIPLDLESQRLFAFEWEDPDTHYKAQYLWTVVPQGLTCAPEIFGSKLKRDLAPFLANHPSCNIVQYCDDLLLSTETEAACKEQTIELLNYLGAQGYKVSKEKAQLVRQQVTFLGYHLCQGSRSLGKERIQVILD
;
A
#
# COMPACT_ATOMS: atom_id res chain seq x y z
N MET A 1 -35.05 7.26 1.09
CA MET A 1 -34.53 6.06 0.42
C MET A 1 -33.55 6.52 -0.63
N VAL A 2 -32.25 6.31 -0.41
CA VAL A 2 -31.18 6.61 -1.35
C VAL A 2 -30.55 5.28 -1.74
N GLN A 3 -30.43 5.02 -3.04
CA GLN A 3 -29.79 3.82 -3.54
C GLN A 3 -28.30 4.10 -3.73
N GLY A 4 -27.46 3.38 -2.98
CA GLY A 4 -26.01 3.50 -3.09
C GLY A 4 -25.47 2.87 -4.38
N ILE A 5 -24.17 3.06 -4.63
CA ILE A 5 -23.46 2.50 -5.80
C ILE A 5 -23.53 0.96 -5.82
N GLU A 6 -23.67 0.35 -4.65
CA GLU A 6 -23.83 -1.09 -4.43
C GLU A 6 -25.26 -1.59 -4.71
N GLY A 7 -26.18 -0.71 -5.14
CA GLY A 7 -27.56 -1.05 -5.46
C GLY A 7 -28.48 -1.23 -4.24
N GLN A 8 -27.94 -1.19 -3.02
CA GLN A 8 -28.73 -1.24 -1.78
C GLN A 8 -29.40 0.10 -1.48
N THR A 9 -30.65 0.04 -1.05
CA THR A 9 -31.46 1.24 -0.75
C THR A 9 -31.50 1.48 0.76
N THR A 10 -30.95 2.61 1.19
CA THR A 10 -30.87 2.98 2.61
C THR A 10 -31.77 4.16 2.92
N ALA A 11 -32.45 4.13 4.06
CA ALA A 11 -33.22 5.26 4.57
C ALA A 11 -32.27 6.23 5.28
N LEU A 12 -31.88 7.30 4.59
CA LEU A 12 -31.09 8.39 5.15
C LEU A 12 -32.01 9.55 5.57
N GLU A 13 -31.67 10.20 6.67
CA GLU A 13 -32.40 11.36 7.18
C GLU A 13 -32.29 12.53 6.22
N LYS A 14 -33.37 13.31 6.12
CA LYS A 14 -33.41 14.53 5.33
C LYS A 14 -33.55 15.73 6.24
N THR A 15 -32.86 16.82 5.92
CA THR A 15 -33.03 18.10 6.62
C THR A 15 -34.45 18.64 6.43
N LEU A 16 -34.84 19.65 7.19
CA LEU A 16 -35.90 20.56 6.73
C LEU A 16 -35.39 21.35 5.50
N PRO A 17 -36.27 21.91 4.64
CA PRO A 17 -35.83 22.76 3.54
C PRO A 17 -35.00 23.95 4.07
N LEU A 18 -33.74 24.00 3.67
CA LEU A 18 -32.80 25.06 4.04
C LEU A 18 -32.70 26.05 2.87
N LEU A 19 -32.68 27.34 3.19
CA LEU A 19 -32.39 28.37 2.20
C LEU A 19 -30.87 28.48 2.05
N VAL A 20 -30.36 28.14 0.87
CA VAL A 20 -28.93 28.09 0.58
C VAL A 20 -28.60 29.03 -0.56
N LYS A 21 -27.55 29.84 -0.38
CA LYS A 21 -27.02 30.73 -1.42
C LYS A 21 -25.92 30.01 -2.19
N ILE A 22 -26.11 29.82 -3.49
CA ILE A 22 -25.12 29.22 -4.41
C ILE A 22 -24.85 30.25 -5.52
N GLY A 23 -23.65 30.83 -5.51
CA GLY A 23 -23.37 32.04 -6.28
C GLY A 23 -24.30 33.18 -5.85
N ASP A 24 -24.98 33.82 -6.80
CA ASP A 24 -25.94 34.90 -6.52
C ASP A 24 -27.39 34.45 -6.37
N ARG A 25 -27.66 33.14 -6.45
CA ARG A 25 -28.99 32.58 -6.33
C ARG A 25 -29.23 32.05 -4.92
N GLN A 26 -30.38 32.36 -4.35
CA GLN A 26 -30.90 31.68 -3.17
C GLN A 26 -31.90 30.61 -3.60
N ILE A 27 -31.68 29.38 -3.14
CA ILE A 27 -32.57 28.25 -3.39
C ILE A 27 -32.98 27.61 -2.07
N SER A 28 -34.25 27.24 -1.96
CA SER A 28 -34.71 26.39 -0.86
C SER A 28 -34.56 24.92 -1.28
N HIS A 29 -33.81 24.16 -0.49
CA HIS A 29 -33.50 22.77 -0.81
C HIS A 29 -33.43 21.89 0.44
N GLN A 30 -33.85 20.63 0.29
CA GLN A 30 -33.85 19.63 1.34
C GLN A 30 -32.68 18.68 1.11
N PHE A 31 -31.76 18.58 2.06
CA PHE A 31 -30.55 17.78 1.90
C PHE A 31 -30.69 16.40 2.53
N VAL A 32 -29.97 15.42 2.00
CA VAL A 32 -29.84 14.10 2.62
C VAL A 32 -28.58 14.10 3.49
N CYS A 33 -28.73 13.74 4.76
CA CYS A 33 -27.63 13.61 5.71
C CYS A 33 -27.11 12.17 5.71
N SER A 34 -25.85 11.99 5.32
CA SER A 34 -25.17 10.68 5.32
C SER A 34 -23.92 10.75 6.20
N PRO A 35 -23.88 10.04 7.35
CA PRO A 35 -22.69 10.02 8.22
C PRO A 35 -21.45 9.42 7.55
N SER A 36 -21.66 8.57 6.53
CA SER A 36 -20.61 7.91 5.76
C SER A 36 -20.06 8.76 4.60
N CYS A 37 -20.64 9.93 4.32
CA CYS A 37 -20.19 10.82 3.25
C CYS A 37 -19.42 12.01 3.85
N PRO A 38 -18.08 12.06 3.73
CA PRO A 38 -17.26 13.08 4.39
C PRO A 38 -17.28 14.44 3.66
N ILE A 39 -17.94 14.52 2.51
CA ILE A 39 -18.01 15.71 1.65
C ILE A 39 -19.44 16.01 1.26
N ALA A 40 -19.78 17.29 1.13
CA ALA A 40 -21.06 17.69 0.59
C ALA A 40 -21.06 17.47 -0.93
N LEU A 41 -21.93 16.57 -1.40
CA LEU A 41 -22.11 16.29 -2.83
C LEU A 41 -23.34 17.05 -3.34
N LEU A 42 -23.19 17.74 -4.47
CA LEU A 42 -24.33 18.33 -5.18
C LEU A 42 -25.01 17.23 -6.00
N GLY A 43 -26.23 16.88 -5.60
CA GLY A 43 -27.05 15.90 -6.30
C GLY A 43 -27.56 16.40 -7.66
N ARG A 44 -28.05 15.47 -8.47
CA ARG A 44 -28.72 15.80 -9.73
C ARG A 44 -29.88 16.78 -9.55
N ASP A 45 -30.60 16.67 -8.45
CA ASP A 45 -31.76 17.48 -8.10
C ASP A 45 -31.43 18.96 -7.90
N ILE A 46 -30.33 19.27 -7.20
CA ILE A 46 -29.87 20.66 -7.02
C ILE A 46 -29.29 21.21 -8.32
N LEU A 47 -28.54 20.41 -9.08
CA LEU A 47 -28.01 20.79 -10.40
C LEU A 47 -29.14 21.08 -11.40
N THR A 48 -30.23 20.31 -11.35
CA THR A 48 -31.43 20.53 -12.18
C THR A 48 -32.12 21.85 -11.80
N LYS A 49 -32.27 22.13 -10.49
CA LYS A 49 -32.82 23.42 -10.01
C LYS A 49 -31.94 24.61 -10.43
N LEU A 50 -30.63 24.39 -10.50
CA LEU A 50 -29.65 25.38 -10.97
C LEU A 50 -29.57 25.47 -12.50
N GLN A 51 -30.30 24.61 -13.23
CA GLN A 51 -30.25 24.50 -14.69
C GLN A 51 -28.83 24.29 -15.24
N ALA A 52 -28.03 23.50 -14.53
CA ALA A 52 -26.65 23.23 -14.91
C ALA A 52 -26.56 22.39 -16.19
N GLU A 53 -25.73 22.82 -17.14
CA GLU A 53 -25.29 22.05 -18.28
C GLU A 53 -23.99 21.32 -17.95
N ILE A 54 -23.90 20.02 -18.24
CA ILE A 54 -22.69 19.23 -18.04
C ILE A 54 -22.18 18.83 -19.41
N SER A 55 -20.95 19.22 -19.74
CA SER A 55 -20.28 18.88 -21.01
C SER A 55 -18.99 18.12 -20.74
N PHE A 56 -18.70 17.13 -21.59
CA PHE A 56 -17.46 16.36 -21.53
C PHE A 56 -16.64 16.68 -22.79
N ASP A 57 -15.44 17.21 -22.62
CA ASP A 57 -14.50 17.45 -23.72
C ASP A 57 -13.13 16.88 -23.36
N LYS A 58 -12.50 16.10 -24.25
CA LYS A 58 -11.16 15.51 -24.06
C LYS A 58 -10.88 14.92 -22.66
N GLY A 59 -11.86 14.23 -22.07
CA GLY A 59 -11.71 13.59 -20.76
C GLY A 59 -11.88 14.51 -19.54
N THR A 60 -12.13 15.81 -19.73
CA THR A 60 -12.50 16.74 -18.66
C THR A 60 -14.02 16.96 -18.63
N MET A 61 -14.60 16.89 -17.43
CA MET A 61 -16.00 17.23 -17.19
C MET A 61 -16.10 18.71 -16.81
N GLU A 62 -16.83 19.48 -17.60
CA GLU A 62 -17.21 20.87 -17.28
C GLU A 62 -18.68 20.94 -16.89
N VAL A 63 -18.99 21.68 -15.82
CA VAL A 63 -20.35 22.01 -15.41
C VAL A 63 -20.56 23.51 -15.56
N ARG A 64 -21.47 23.92 -16.44
CA ARG A 64 -21.80 25.31 -16.74
C ARG A 64 -23.18 25.66 -16.19
N LEU A 65 -23.30 26.78 -15.50
CA LEU A 65 -24.59 27.33 -15.08
C LEU A 65 -25.07 28.38 -16.10
N PRO A 66 -26.39 28.59 -16.30
CA PRO A 66 -26.88 29.54 -17.30
C PRO A 66 -26.42 30.96 -16.99
N LYS A 67 -25.69 31.56 -17.94
CA LYS A 67 -25.11 32.90 -17.83
C LYS A 67 -26.21 33.97 -17.91
N GLN A 68 -26.60 34.52 -16.78
CA GLN A 68 -26.96 35.94 -16.71
C GLN A 68 -26.10 36.61 -15.62
N GLN A 69 -25.17 37.42 -16.12
CA GLN A 69 -24.39 38.49 -15.48
C GLN A 69 -23.35 38.11 -14.40
N SER A 70 -22.11 38.02 -14.92
CA SER A 70 -20.86 38.54 -14.37
C SER A 70 -20.11 37.81 -13.23
N SER A 71 -18.89 37.40 -13.63
CA SER A 71 -17.65 37.15 -12.89
C SER A 71 -17.58 35.97 -11.91
N ASN A 72 -16.70 35.02 -12.29
CA ASN A 72 -16.00 34.05 -11.44
C ASN A 72 -16.84 33.01 -10.70
N TYR A 73 -17.44 32.09 -11.46
CA TYR A 73 -17.88 30.81 -10.92
C TYR A 73 -16.70 29.82 -10.88
N GLN A 74 -15.79 30.00 -9.92
CA GLN A 74 -15.06 28.84 -9.42
C GLN A 74 -16.05 28.03 -8.60
N MET A 75 -16.38 26.84 -9.11
CA MET A 75 -17.13 25.84 -8.38
C MET A 75 -16.44 25.61 -7.04
N ALA A 76 -17.09 26.03 -5.96
CA ALA A 76 -16.77 25.57 -4.63
C ALA A 76 -17.11 24.07 -4.54
N LEU A 77 -16.17 23.20 -4.96
CA LEU A 77 -15.68 22.21 -4.00
C LEU A 77 -15.46 22.99 -2.71
N ILE A 78 -15.94 22.53 -1.55
CA ILE A 78 -15.65 23.19 -0.28
C ILE A 78 -14.13 23.33 -0.20
N SER A 79 -13.65 24.49 -0.63
CA SER A 79 -12.37 25.06 -0.37
C SER A 79 -12.51 25.47 1.07
N ALA A 80 -12.25 24.51 1.96
CA ALA A 80 -11.44 24.86 3.11
C ALA A 80 -10.33 25.75 2.54
N GLY A 81 -10.32 27.01 2.95
CA GLY A 81 -9.57 28.06 2.26
C GLY A 81 -8.14 27.61 1.98
N ASN A 82 -7.53 28.25 0.99
CA ASN A 82 -6.10 28.16 0.68
C ASN A 82 -5.21 28.69 1.83
N HIS A 83 -5.49 28.29 3.06
CA HIS A 83 -4.51 27.98 4.06
C HIS A 83 -4.28 26.47 4.00
N SER A 84 -3.71 25.98 2.90
CA SER A 84 -2.62 25.04 3.11
C SER A 84 -1.63 25.84 3.95
N PRO A 85 -1.33 25.49 5.22
CA PRO A 85 -0.14 26.08 5.83
C PRO A 85 0.98 25.84 4.82
N GLU A 86 1.66 26.92 4.41
CA GLU A 86 2.94 26.78 3.72
C GLU A 86 3.86 26.06 4.71
N CYS A 87 3.83 24.73 4.67
CA CYS A 87 4.68 23.86 5.46
C CYS A 87 6.03 23.87 4.77
N GLN A 88 6.97 24.59 5.39
CA GLN A 88 8.34 24.70 4.91
C GLN A 88 8.97 23.31 4.81
N GLU A 89 9.47 22.96 3.62
CA GLU A 89 10.32 21.78 3.44
C GLU A 89 11.63 22.00 4.19
N ARG A 90 11.70 21.52 5.44
CA ARG A 90 12.97 21.43 6.17
C ARG A 90 13.62 20.09 5.85
N SER A 91 14.62 20.12 4.99
CA SER A 91 15.51 18.98 4.75
C SER A 91 16.52 18.88 5.89
N GLU A 92 16.30 18.02 6.87
CA GLU A 92 17.27 17.77 7.94
C GLU A 92 17.68 16.29 7.98
N GLU A 93 18.58 15.91 7.06
CA GLU A 93 19.18 14.57 6.95
C GLU A 93 20.00 14.12 8.17
N ASN A 94 20.19 14.97 9.19
CA ASN A 94 21.03 14.69 10.36
C ASN A 94 20.28 14.37 11.67
N GLN A 95 18.96 14.17 11.65
CA GLN A 95 18.18 14.13 12.89
C GLN A 95 18.07 12.76 13.60
N LEU A 96 18.47 11.63 13.03
CA LEU A 96 18.21 10.29 13.61
C LEU A 96 19.44 9.64 14.28
N SER A 97 20.22 10.41 15.04
CA SER A 97 21.29 9.88 15.88
C SER A 97 20.71 8.93 16.94
N GLY A 98 20.99 7.63 16.84
CA GLY A 98 20.46 6.61 17.75
C GLY A 98 19.73 5.45 17.09
N VAL A 99 19.52 5.51 15.77
CA VAL A 99 19.02 4.36 15.00
C VAL A 99 20.15 3.36 14.80
N ASN A 100 19.92 2.11 15.21
CA ASN A 100 20.80 0.99 14.92
C ASN A 100 20.84 0.76 13.40
N ARG A 101 22.03 0.85 12.82
CA ARG A 101 22.27 0.70 11.38
C ARG A 101 21.80 -0.63 10.81
N GLU A 102 21.72 -1.67 11.65
CA GLU A 102 21.24 -2.98 11.23
C GLU A 102 19.78 -2.98 10.74
N VAL A 103 18.96 -1.98 11.10
CA VAL A 103 17.57 -1.91 10.58
C VAL A 103 17.54 -1.64 9.07
N TRP A 104 18.52 -0.91 8.54
CA TRP A 104 18.53 -0.53 7.13
C TRP A 104 18.86 -1.74 6.28
N ALA A 105 18.09 -1.98 5.22
CA ALA A 105 18.30 -3.13 4.34
C ALA A 105 19.61 -3.05 3.52
N GLU A 106 20.19 -1.86 3.42
CA GLU A 106 21.46 -1.60 2.74
C GLU A 106 22.68 -1.96 3.60
N GLU A 107 22.54 -1.91 4.93
CA GLU A 107 23.62 -2.09 5.90
C GLU A 107 23.42 -3.35 6.76
N GLY A 108 22.17 -3.73 6.99
CA GLY A 108 21.74 -4.91 7.71
C GLY A 108 21.69 -6.14 6.82
N GLY A 109 21.89 -7.31 7.43
CA GLY A 109 21.79 -8.61 6.75
C GLY A 109 20.38 -8.95 6.26
N VAL A 110 20.12 -10.24 6.09
CA VAL A 110 18.85 -10.75 5.54
C VAL A 110 17.67 -10.46 6.48
N ALA A 111 16.54 -9.99 5.93
CA ALA A 111 15.29 -9.86 6.69
C ALA A 111 14.80 -11.23 7.15
N ARG A 112 14.61 -11.41 8.46
CA ARG A 112 14.11 -12.64 9.10
C ARG A 112 13.37 -12.27 10.38
N ALA A 113 12.05 -12.41 10.37
CA ALA A 113 11.22 -12.10 11.53
C ALA A 113 11.52 -13.09 12.66
N ARG A 114 12.09 -12.62 13.77
CA ARG A 114 12.61 -13.48 14.86
C ARG A 114 11.58 -14.42 15.44
N ASN A 115 10.35 -13.94 15.62
CA ASN A 115 9.27 -14.68 16.24
C ASN A 115 8.30 -15.31 15.21
N ALA A 116 8.72 -15.48 13.96
CA ALA A 116 7.89 -16.10 12.93
C ALA A 116 8.07 -17.61 12.90
N SER A 117 7.02 -18.33 13.26
CA SER A 117 6.95 -19.78 13.00
C SER A 117 6.79 -20.04 11.50
N PRO A 118 7.34 -21.15 10.98
CA PRO A 118 7.13 -21.56 9.59
C PRO A 118 5.64 -21.65 9.26
N VAL A 119 5.24 -20.99 8.17
CA VAL A 119 3.85 -20.94 7.71
C VAL A 119 3.55 -22.17 6.86
N HIS A 120 2.42 -22.80 7.17
CA HIS A 120 1.82 -23.85 6.37
C HIS A 120 0.81 -23.26 5.37
N ILE A 121 0.82 -23.74 4.13
CA ILE A 121 -0.09 -23.32 3.07
C ILE A 121 -1.00 -24.48 2.69
N SER A 122 -2.25 -24.40 3.09
CA SER A 122 -3.27 -25.41 2.81
C SER A 122 -3.78 -25.32 1.37
N LEU A 123 -3.92 -26.48 0.73
CA LEU A 123 -4.53 -26.63 -0.59
C LEU A 123 -5.94 -27.18 -0.46
N LYS A 124 -6.80 -26.84 -1.43
CA LYS A 124 -8.16 -27.36 -1.55
C LYS A 124 -8.14 -28.87 -1.68
N GLU A 125 -9.10 -29.54 -1.04
CA GLU A 125 -9.26 -30.99 -1.17
C GLU A 125 -9.32 -31.44 -2.64
N GLY A 126 -8.61 -32.54 -2.95
CA GLY A 126 -8.52 -33.08 -4.30
C GLY A 126 -7.58 -32.34 -5.27
N SER A 127 -6.81 -31.35 -4.80
CA SER A 127 -5.84 -30.64 -5.63
C SER A 127 -4.71 -31.54 -6.13
N SER A 128 -4.45 -31.52 -7.44
CA SER A 128 -3.30 -32.19 -8.06
C SER A 128 -2.10 -31.25 -8.21
N PRO A 129 -0.85 -31.75 -8.22
CA PRO A 129 0.33 -30.93 -8.41
C PRO A 129 0.34 -30.14 -9.74
N VAL A 130 0.62 -28.84 -9.66
CA VAL A 130 0.78 -27.95 -10.82
C VAL A 130 2.13 -28.20 -11.47
N ARG A 131 2.16 -28.61 -12.75
CA ARG A 131 3.40 -28.93 -13.48
C ARG A 131 3.52 -28.12 -14.77
N ILE A 132 3.87 -26.85 -14.64
CA ILE A 132 4.03 -25.93 -15.79
C ILE A 132 5.52 -25.83 -16.12
N ARG A 133 5.88 -26.05 -17.38
CA ARG A 133 7.27 -25.92 -17.85
C ARG A 133 7.73 -24.47 -17.77
N GLN A 134 9.03 -24.28 -17.51
CA GLN A 134 9.66 -22.97 -17.59
C GLN A 134 9.49 -22.37 -18.99
N TYR A 135 9.02 -21.13 -19.07
CA TYR A 135 8.97 -20.38 -20.32
C TYR A 135 10.39 -20.11 -20.84
N PRO A 136 10.61 -20.09 -22.17
CA PRO A 136 11.91 -19.73 -22.72
C PRO A 136 12.37 -18.35 -22.21
N LEU A 137 13.51 -18.31 -21.54
CA LEU A 137 14.13 -17.07 -21.07
C LEU A 137 15.22 -16.64 -22.05
N LYS A 138 15.21 -15.36 -22.44
CA LYS A 138 16.29 -14.76 -23.22
C LYS A 138 17.60 -14.83 -22.43
N LEU A 139 18.73 -14.97 -23.12
CA LEU A 139 20.06 -14.99 -22.49
C LEU A 139 20.30 -13.75 -21.61
N THR A 140 19.92 -12.56 -22.11
CA THR A 140 20.01 -11.30 -21.34
C THR A 140 19.23 -11.34 -20.04
N THR A 141 18.03 -11.92 -20.05
CA THR A 141 17.20 -12.10 -18.86
C THR A 141 17.85 -13.09 -17.88
N ARG A 142 18.44 -14.19 -18.38
CA ARG A 142 19.15 -15.15 -17.52
C ARG A 142 20.38 -14.52 -16.87
N ILE A 143 21.19 -13.79 -17.64
CA ILE A 143 22.34 -13.05 -17.09
C ILE A 143 21.88 -12.05 -16.02
N GLY A 144 20.77 -11.33 -16.26
CA GLY A 144 20.22 -10.38 -15.30
C GLY A 144 19.66 -11.01 -14.02
N LEU A 145 19.09 -12.22 -14.10
CA LEU A 145 18.54 -12.94 -12.96
C LEU A 145 19.59 -13.71 -12.14
N LYS A 146 20.70 -14.12 -12.77
CA LYS A 146 21.78 -14.87 -12.11
C LYS A 146 22.23 -14.27 -10.76
N PRO A 147 22.60 -12.98 -10.64
CA PRO A 147 23.04 -12.42 -9.37
C PRO A 147 21.93 -12.44 -8.30
N LEU A 148 20.67 -12.34 -8.73
CA LEU A 148 19.52 -12.37 -7.83
C LEU A 148 19.29 -13.79 -7.28
N ILE A 149 19.34 -14.82 -8.14
CA ILE A 149 19.25 -16.23 -7.73
C ILE A 149 20.39 -16.59 -6.77
N GLN A 150 21.62 -16.18 -7.09
CA GLN A 150 22.78 -16.42 -6.22
C GLN A 150 22.61 -15.74 -4.86
N LYS A 151 22.16 -14.48 -4.83
CA LYS A 151 21.84 -13.79 -3.58
C LYS A 151 20.79 -14.56 -2.78
N PHE A 152 19.70 -15.00 -3.40
CA PHE A 152 18.63 -15.70 -2.71
C PHE A 152 19.06 -17.06 -2.14
N LEU A 153 19.95 -17.78 -2.83
CA LEU A 153 20.57 -19.00 -2.33
C LEU A 153 21.47 -18.71 -1.12
N GLN A 154 22.35 -17.71 -1.22
CA GLN A 154 23.25 -17.31 -0.12
C GLN A 154 22.47 -16.84 1.12
N CYS A 155 21.37 -16.11 0.92
CA CYS A 155 20.49 -15.68 2.01
C CYS A 155 19.64 -16.82 2.60
N GLY A 156 19.63 -17.98 1.95
CA GLY A 156 18.81 -19.13 2.30
C GLY A 156 17.32 -18.94 2.04
N TRP A 157 16.92 -17.98 1.20
CA TRP A 157 15.53 -17.77 0.73
C TRP A 157 15.13 -18.74 -0.38
N LEU A 158 16.12 -19.22 -1.12
CA LEU A 158 15.98 -20.34 -2.03
C LEU A 158 16.85 -21.49 -1.55
N ARG A 159 16.42 -22.70 -1.89
CA ARG A 159 17.26 -23.89 -1.86
C ARG A 159 17.00 -24.73 -3.08
N GLU A 160 18.00 -25.48 -3.51
CA GLU A 160 17.81 -26.52 -4.50
C GLU A 160 16.99 -27.68 -3.92
N GLY A 161 16.20 -28.33 -4.76
CA GLY A 161 15.49 -29.55 -4.39
C GLY A 161 14.49 -29.99 -5.43
N THR A 162 13.91 -31.17 -5.21
CA THR A 162 12.93 -31.75 -6.15
C THR A 162 11.51 -31.52 -5.63
N SER A 163 10.61 -31.13 -6.53
CA SER A 163 9.19 -30.97 -6.23
C SER A 163 8.33 -31.58 -7.34
N PRO A 164 7.19 -32.21 -7.00
CA PRO A 164 6.19 -32.58 -8.00
C PRO A 164 5.47 -31.37 -8.60
N TYR A 165 5.68 -30.17 -8.05
CA TYR A 165 5.18 -28.89 -8.56
C TYR A 165 6.26 -28.19 -9.38
N ASN A 166 5.83 -27.39 -10.36
CA ASN A 166 6.68 -26.44 -11.05
C ASN A 166 5.83 -25.29 -11.60
N THR A 167 6.28 -24.05 -11.39
CA THR A 167 5.72 -22.85 -12.03
C THR A 167 6.85 -22.03 -12.65
N PRO A 168 6.59 -21.35 -13.78
CA PRO A 168 7.63 -20.63 -14.50
C PRO A 168 7.97 -19.30 -13.80
N ILE A 169 9.22 -18.88 -13.94
CA ILE A 169 9.69 -17.54 -13.57
C ILE A 169 9.89 -16.67 -14.80
N MET A 170 9.85 -15.36 -14.58
CA MET A 170 10.09 -14.31 -15.55
C MET A 170 11.04 -13.27 -14.94
N GLY A 171 11.87 -12.65 -15.77
CA GLY A 171 12.70 -11.52 -15.36
C GLY A 171 12.13 -10.21 -15.90
N VAL A 172 11.72 -9.32 -15.00
CA VAL A 172 11.20 -7.99 -15.35
C VAL A 172 12.31 -6.96 -15.13
N PRO A 173 12.72 -6.20 -16.16
CA PRO A 173 13.72 -5.16 -15.99
C PRO A 173 13.14 -4.00 -15.16
N LYS A 174 13.96 -3.47 -14.25
CA LYS A 174 13.70 -2.25 -13.51
C LYS A 174 14.30 -1.04 -14.26
N PRO A 175 13.82 0.19 -14.03
CA PRO A 175 14.37 1.40 -14.64
C PRO A 175 15.87 1.61 -14.35
N ASN A 176 16.35 1.12 -13.21
CA ASN A 176 17.76 1.18 -12.81
C ASN A 176 18.66 0.11 -13.46
N GLY A 177 18.15 -0.65 -14.43
CA GLY A 177 18.88 -1.70 -15.15
C GLY A 177 18.96 -3.05 -14.41
N GLN A 178 18.52 -3.14 -13.15
CA GLN A 178 18.44 -4.41 -12.43
C GLN A 178 17.23 -5.23 -12.87
N TYR A 179 17.21 -6.53 -12.55
CA TYR A 179 16.05 -7.40 -12.80
C TYR A 179 15.27 -7.70 -11.53
N ARG A 180 13.97 -7.94 -11.70
CA ARG A 180 13.08 -8.53 -10.70
C ARG A 180 12.69 -9.92 -11.17
N LEU A 181 12.88 -10.91 -10.29
CA LEU A 181 12.31 -12.24 -10.49
C LEU A 181 10.83 -12.20 -10.14
N VAL A 182 9.99 -12.65 -11.07
CA VAL A 182 8.54 -12.80 -10.88
C VAL A 182 8.19 -14.25 -11.18
N GLN A 183 7.63 -14.95 -10.21
CA GLN A 183 7.11 -16.30 -10.41
C GLN A 183 5.63 -16.24 -10.75
N ASP A 184 5.21 -16.97 -11.78
CA ASP A 184 3.80 -17.07 -12.12
C ASP A 184 3.06 -18.07 -11.21
N LEU A 185 2.59 -17.56 -10.08
CA LEU A 185 1.87 -18.34 -9.09
C LEU A 185 0.36 -18.44 -9.36
N ARG A 186 -0.15 -18.01 -10.53
CA ARG A 186 -1.60 -17.96 -10.80
C ARG A 186 -2.30 -19.31 -10.65
N GLN A 187 -1.67 -20.40 -11.10
CA GLN A 187 -2.26 -21.74 -10.98
C GLN A 187 -2.19 -22.27 -9.55
N ILE A 188 -1.10 -21.99 -8.83
CA ILE A 188 -0.97 -22.34 -7.40
C ILE A 188 -2.01 -21.59 -6.57
N ASN A 189 -2.15 -20.29 -6.77
CA ASN A 189 -3.10 -19.45 -6.05
C ASN A 189 -4.57 -19.90 -6.19
N LYS A 190 -4.94 -20.58 -7.29
CA LYS A 190 -6.28 -21.15 -7.47
C LYS A 190 -6.54 -22.36 -6.57
N LEU A 191 -5.49 -23.13 -6.27
CA LEU A 191 -5.56 -24.35 -5.47
C LEU A 191 -5.47 -24.06 -3.97
N ILE A 192 -4.95 -22.90 -3.58
CA ILE A 192 -4.80 -22.54 -2.17
C ILE A 192 -6.17 -22.28 -1.53
N GLU A 193 -6.35 -22.80 -0.33
CA GLU A 193 -7.43 -22.40 0.58
C GLU A 193 -7.07 -21.06 1.20
N ALA A 194 -7.41 -19.97 0.50
CA ALA A 194 -7.08 -18.65 0.96
C ALA A 194 -7.95 -18.27 2.18
N PRO A 195 -7.34 -17.76 3.27
CA PRO A 195 -8.11 -17.13 4.34
C PRO A 195 -8.86 -15.91 3.80
N TYR A 196 -9.98 -15.57 4.44
CA TYR A 196 -10.73 -14.37 4.08
C TYR A 196 -9.83 -13.13 4.22
N PRO A 197 -9.71 -12.27 3.20
CA PRO A 197 -8.82 -11.11 3.26
C PRO A 197 -9.37 -10.09 4.27
N VAL A 198 -8.57 -9.73 5.27
CA VAL A 198 -8.96 -8.74 6.30
C VAL A 198 -8.26 -7.40 6.08
N VAL A 199 -7.40 -7.29 5.06
CA VAL A 199 -6.69 -6.04 4.74
C VAL A 199 -7.70 -4.94 4.38
N PRO A 200 -7.83 -3.87 5.21
CA PRO A 200 -8.80 -2.83 4.95
C PRO A 200 -8.40 -1.98 3.73
N ASN A 201 -9.38 -1.36 3.08
CA ASN A 201 -9.13 -0.44 1.96
C ASN A 201 -8.24 0.74 2.43
N PRO A 202 -7.25 1.20 1.63
CA PRO A 202 -6.42 2.37 1.92
C PRO A 202 -7.19 3.60 2.43
N HIS A 203 -8.40 3.87 1.91
CA HIS A 203 -9.25 4.97 2.38
C HIS A 203 -9.67 4.82 3.85
N THR A 204 -10.08 3.60 4.25
CA THR A 204 -10.47 3.26 5.61
C THR A 204 -9.29 3.36 6.56
N ILE A 205 -8.12 2.88 6.11
CA ILE A 205 -6.86 2.89 6.85
C ILE A 205 -6.39 4.30 7.13
N LEU A 206 -6.39 5.16 6.10
CA LEU A 206 -6.06 6.57 6.27
C LEU A 206 -7.01 7.26 7.25
N GLY A 207 -8.29 6.84 7.30
CA GLY A 207 -9.27 7.29 8.30
C GLY A 207 -8.78 7.21 9.76
N GLN A 208 -7.83 6.32 10.05
CA GLN A 208 -7.27 6.12 11.39
C GLN A 208 -6.30 7.23 11.81
N VAL A 209 -5.77 8.03 10.87
CA VAL A 209 -4.87 9.15 11.19
C VAL A 209 -5.64 10.28 11.87
N PRO A 210 -5.31 10.64 13.13
CA PRO A 210 -5.98 11.73 13.85
C PRO A 210 -5.76 13.09 13.19
N LYS A 211 -6.75 13.98 13.25
CA LYS A 211 -6.69 15.31 12.60
C LYS A 211 -5.66 16.25 13.22
N ASN A 212 -5.42 16.11 14.52
CA ASN A 212 -4.44 16.86 15.30
C ASN A 212 -2.99 16.43 15.04
N HIS A 213 -2.77 15.27 14.41
CA HIS A 213 -1.41 14.82 14.08
C HIS A 213 -0.88 15.61 12.89
N SER A 214 0.32 16.17 13.05
CA SER A 214 0.95 17.07 12.08
C SER A 214 2.34 16.62 11.64
N TRP A 215 2.90 15.60 12.30
CA TRP A 215 4.21 15.03 12.00
C TRP A 215 4.09 13.55 11.69
N PHE A 216 4.80 13.12 10.66
CA PHE A 216 4.66 11.80 10.06
C PHE A 216 6.02 11.16 9.76
N SER A 217 6.08 9.83 9.90
CA SER A 217 7.17 9.00 9.37
C SER A 217 6.58 7.86 8.56
N VAL A 218 6.96 7.75 7.29
CA VAL A 218 6.63 6.62 6.40
C VAL A 218 7.81 5.69 6.33
N ILE A 219 7.56 4.41 6.61
CA ILE A 219 8.54 3.33 6.67
C ILE A 219 8.08 2.23 5.70
N ASP A 220 8.93 1.91 4.72
CA ASP A 220 8.74 0.82 3.74
C ASP A 220 9.60 -0.37 4.19
N LEU A 221 8.97 -1.50 4.54
CA LEU A 221 9.67 -2.71 4.93
C LEU A 221 10.19 -3.44 3.68
N LYS A 222 11.51 -3.55 3.57
CA LYS A 222 12.16 -4.16 2.41
C LYS A 222 12.20 -5.68 2.53
N ASP A 223 11.86 -6.35 1.42
CA ASP A 223 11.82 -7.81 1.33
C ASP A 223 10.93 -8.46 2.42
N ALA A 224 9.87 -7.75 2.83
CA ALA A 224 8.99 -8.07 3.96
C ALA A 224 8.50 -9.52 3.96
N PHE A 225 7.96 -10.02 2.84
CA PHE A 225 7.46 -11.39 2.74
C PHE A 225 8.56 -12.45 2.94
N PHE A 226 9.78 -12.16 2.49
CA PHE A 226 10.92 -13.06 2.66
C PHE A 226 11.40 -13.17 4.11
N SER A 227 10.89 -12.32 5.01
CA SER A 227 11.15 -12.43 6.44
C SER A 227 10.35 -13.57 7.11
N ILE A 228 9.33 -14.11 6.44
CA ILE A 228 8.44 -15.15 6.98
C ILE A 228 8.83 -16.52 6.41
N PRO A 229 9.26 -17.48 7.24
CA PRO A 229 9.62 -18.82 6.78
C PRO A 229 8.39 -19.65 6.36
N LEU A 230 8.60 -20.57 5.43
CA LEU A 230 7.64 -21.62 5.05
C LEU A 230 8.06 -22.96 5.66
N ASP A 231 7.07 -23.78 6.03
CA ASP A 231 7.33 -25.16 6.42
C ASP A 231 7.79 -26.03 5.22
N LEU A 232 8.48 -27.14 5.50
CA LEU A 232 9.13 -27.95 4.45
C LEU A 232 8.17 -28.49 3.38
N GLU A 233 6.91 -28.70 3.75
CA GLU A 233 5.87 -29.17 2.84
C GLU A 233 5.43 -28.06 1.87
N SER A 234 5.11 -26.87 2.40
CA SER A 234 4.67 -25.71 1.63
C SER A 234 5.76 -25.18 0.71
N GLN A 235 7.04 -25.32 1.09
CA GLN A 235 8.17 -24.96 0.21
C GLN A 235 8.09 -25.66 -1.15
N ARG A 236 7.57 -26.89 -1.21
CA ARG A 236 7.45 -27.67 -2.46
C ARG A 236 6.46 -27.03 -3.42
N LEU A 237 5.43 -26.34 -2.93
CA LEU A 237 4.37 -25.73 -3.76
C LEU A 237 4.93 -24.65 -4.69
N PHE A 238 5.97 -23.96 -4.24
CA PHE A 238 6.52 -22.79 -4.92
C PHE A 238 7.79 -23.10 -5.71
N ALA A 239 7.98 -24.35 -6.13
CA ALA A 239 9.13 -24.74 -6.93
C ALA A 239 9.10 -24.11 -8.33
N PHE A 240 10.27 -23.76 -8.84
CA PHE A 240 10.49 -23.34 -10.23
C PHE A 240 11.80 -23.90 -10.78
N GLU A 241 11.86 -24.03 -12.10
CA GLU A 241 13.08 -24.43 -12.82
C GLU A 241 13.95 -23.20 -13.11
N TRP A 242 15.26 -23.33 -12.90
CA TRP A 242 16.25 -22.34 -13.31
C TRP A 242 17.44 -23.02 -13.99
N GLU A 243 17.94 -22.37 -15.04
CA GLU A 243 19.14 -22.80 -15.77
C GLU A 243 20.18 -21.67 -15.72
N ASP A 244 21.35 -21.96 -15.15
CA ASP A 244 22.45 -20.99 -15.10
C ASP A 244 22.97 -20.69 -16.51
N PRO A 245 23.08 -19.40 -16.90
CA PRO A 245 23.50 -19.03 -18.25
C PRO A 245 24.96 -19.38 -18.59
N ASP A 246 25.84 -19.56 -17.61
CA ASP A 246 27.26 -19.82 -17.82
C ASP A 246 27.59 -21.32 -17.76
N THR A 247 26.97 -22.05 -16.83
CA THR A 247 27.25 -23.49 -16.62
C THR A 247 26.26 -24.41 -17.33
N HIS A 248 25.12 -23.86 -17.79
CA HIS A 248 23.97 -24.62 -18.30
C HIS A 248 23.39 -25.63 -17.29
N TYR A 249 23.77 -25.51 -16.01
CA TYR A 249 23.20 -26.34 -14.95
C TYR A 249 21.73 -26.00 -14.77
N LYS A 250 20.87 -27.00 -14.88
CA LYS A 250 19.41 -26.86 -14.76
C LYS A 250 18.90 -27.67 -13.60
N ALA A 251 18.23 -27.00 -12.66
CA ALA A 251 17.64 -27.62 -11.48
C ALA A 251 16.33 -26.95 -11.08
N GLN A 252 15.62 -27.58 -10.13
CA GLN A 252 14.49 -26.98 -9.44
C GLN A 252 14.96 -26.29 -8.16
N TYR A 253 14.39 -25.12 -7.92
CA TYR A 253 14.61 -24.33 -6.71
C TYR A 253 13.28 -24.10 -6.01
N LEU A 254 13.32 -24.17 -4.68
CA LEU A 254 12.18 -24.02 -3.79
C LEU A 254 12.39 -22.78 -2.94
N TRP A 255 11.34 -21.99 -2.78
CA TRP A 255 11.32 -20.94 -1.77
C TRP A 255 11.28 -21.56 -0.38
N THR A 256 12.11 -21.07 0.52
CA THR A 256 12.11 -21.42 1.96
C THR A 256 11.30 -20.44 2.81
N VAL A 257 10.91 -19.34 2.19
CA VAL A 257 10.19 -18.18 2.77
C VAL A 257 9.00 -17.84 1.89
N VAL A 258 8.06 -17.06 2.40
CA VAL A 258 6.84 -16.69 1.66
C VAL A 258 7.21 -15.94 0.37
N PRO A 259 6.90 -16.47 -0.83
CA PRO A 259 7.30 -15.84 -2.09
C PRO A 259 6.39 -14.66 -2.45
N GLN A 260 6.96 -13.73 -3.23
CA GLN A 260 6.17 -12.67 -3.87
C GLN A 260 5.24 -13.27 -4.94
N GLY A 261 4.00 -12.76 -5.02
CA GLY A 261 2.98 -13.24 -5.96
C GLY A 261 2.00 -14.27 -5.37
N LEU A 262 2.24 -14.73 -4.14
CA LEU A 262 1.28 -15.51 -3.37
C LEU A 262 0.11 -14.61 -2.91
N THR A 263 -1.12 -14.99 -3.21
CA THR A 263 -2.31 -14.15 -2.93
C THR A 263 -2.54 -13.89 -1.45
N CYS A 264 -2.24 -14.85 -0.57
CA CYS A 264 -2.40 -14.70 0.88
C CYS A 264 -1.16 -14.12 1.58
N ALA A 265 -0.04 -13.86 0.87
CA ALA A 265 1.17 -13.30 1.48
C ALA A 265 0.94 -11.96 2.21
N PRO A 266 0.15 -11.00 1.68
CA PRO A 266 -0.13 -9.74 2.37
C PRO A 266 -0.83 -9.94 3.72
N GLU A 267 -1.78 -10.88 3.80
CA GLU A 267 -2.50 -11.19 5.04
C GLU A 267 -1.59 -11.91 6.05
N ILE A 268 -0.84 -12.92 5.60
CA ILE A 268 0.12 -13.66 6.43
C ILE A 268 1.12 -12.68 7.08
N PHE A 269 1.72 -11.82 6.27
CA PHE A 269 2.68 -10.84 6.75
C PHE A 269 2.02 -9.77 7.61
N GLY A 270 0.89 -9.21 7.15
CA GLY A 270 0.18 -8.14 7.84
C GLY A 270 -0.26 -8.55 9.24
N SER A 271 -0.88 -9.72 9.38
CA SER A 271 -1.29 -10.29 10.67
C SER A 271 -0.10 -10.58 11.59
N LYS A 272 1.05 -11.02 11.03
CA LYS A 272 2.27 -11.23 11.82
C LYS A 272 2.86 -9.92 12.32
N LEU A 273 3.04 -8.95 11.44
CA LEU A 273 3.61 -7.65 11.78
C LEU A 273 2.73 -6.92 12.80
N LYS A 274 1.40 -7.00 12.65
CA LYS A 274 0.45 -6.44 13.62
C LYS A 274 0.64 -7.03 15.02
N ARG A 275 0.84 -8.34 15.11
CA ARG A 275 1.13 -9.03 16.40
C ARG A 275 2.47 -8.60 16.97
N ASP A 276 3.49 -8.43 16.14
CA ASP A 276 4.80 -7.99 16.57
C ASP A 276 4.83 -6.52 16.99
N LEU A 277 3.99 -5.66 16.40
CA LEU A 277 3.89 -4.26 16.80
C LEU A 277 3.01 -4.03 18.04
N ALA A 278 2.22 -5.02 18.46
CA ALA A 278 1.32 -4.86 19.60
C ALA A 278 2.03 -4.47 20.92
N PRO A 279 3.18 -5.09 21.30
CA PRO A 279 3.92 -4.67 22.49
C PRO A 279 4.49 -3.25 22.37
N PHE A 280 4.92 -2.84 21.17
CA PHE A 280 5.40 -1.49 20.92
C PHE A 280 4.27 -0.47 21.15
N LEU A 281 3.10 -0.70 20.53
CA LEU A 281 1.94 0.20 20.68
C LEU A 281 1.43 0.27 22.12
N ALA A 282 1.51 -0.82 22.88
CA ALA A 282 1.15 -0.83 24.30
C ALA A 282 2.04 0.10 25.14
N ASN A 283 3.32 0.27 24.77
CA ASN A 283 4.25 1.16 25.46
C ASN A 283 4.16 2.62 24.99
N HIS A 284 3.55 2.88 23.83
CA HIS A 284 3.44 4.22 23.23
C HIS A 284 1.98 4.58 22.88
N PRO A 285 1.10 4.78 23.88
CA PRO A 285 -0.33 5.00 23.64
C PRO A 285 -0.65 6.32 22.91
N SER A 286 0.28 7.28 22.91
CA SER A 286 0.17 8.53 22.14
C SER A 286 0.65 8.39 20.69
N CYS A 287 1.26 7.26 20.34
CA CYS A 287 1.73 6.97 18.98
C CYS A 287 0.58 6.36 18.16
N ASN A 288 0.29 6.94 17.00
CA ASN A 288 -0.60 6.31 16.03
C ASN A 288 0.20 5.71 14.88
N ILE A 289 0.17 4.39 14.75
CA ILE A 289 0.75 3.66 13.62
C ILE A 289 -0.37 3.09 12.76
N VAL A 290 -0.32 3.45 11.49
CA VAL A 290 -1.18 2.94 10.45
C VAL A 290 -0.39 1.94 9.61
N GLN A 291 -0.86 0.71 9.55
CA GLN A 291 -0.21 -0.38 8.82
C GLN A 291 -1.01 -0.75 7.57
N TYR A 292 -0.33 -0.86 6.43
CA TYR A 292 -0.86 -1.48 5.22
C TYR A 292 0.18 -2.44 4.65
N CYS A 293 0.00 -3.74 4.90
CA CYS A 293 0.96 -4.77 4.50
C CYS A 293 2.37 -4.47 5.05
N ASP A 294 3.30 -4.11 4.17
CA ASP A 294 4.70 -3.74 4.39
C ASP A 294 4.94 -2.22 4.56
N ASP A 295 3.92 -1.40 4.31
CA ASP A 295 3.97 0.04 4.52
C ASP A 295 3.48 0.42 5.92
N LEU A 296 4.27 1.23 6.63
CA LEU A 296 3.92 1.78 7.94
C LEU A 296 3.91 3.31 7.88
N LEU A 297 2.90 3.92 8.47
CA LEU A 297 2.81 5.36 8.70
C LEU A 297 2.67 5.61 10.21
N LEU A 298 3.73 6.15 10.81
CA LEU A 298 3.71 6.69 12.16
C LEU A 298 3.27 8.15 12.09
N SER A 299 2.42 8.57 13.03
CA SER A 299 1.92 9.94 13.11
C SER A 299 1.83 10.43 14.56
N THR A 300 2.20 11.69 14.79
CA THR A 300 2.18 12.34 16.12
C THR A 300 1.76 13.82 16.03
N GLU A 301 1.44 14.42 17.18
CA GLU A 301 1.15 15.85 17.28
C GLU A 301 2.39 16.75 17.14
N THR A 302 3.53 16.33 17.69
CA THR A 302 4.76 17.14 17.76
C THR A 302 5.94 16.46 17.06
N GLU A 303 6.88 17.29 16.58
CA GLU A 303 8.14 16.83 15.95
C GLU A 303 8.97 15.97 16.89
N ALA A 304 9.13 16.42 18.14
CA ALA A 304 9.93 15.74 19.14
C ALA A 304 9.42 14.32 19.41
N ALA A 305 8.09 14.16 19.59
CA ALA A 305 7.47 12.86 19.75
C ALA A 305 7.61 12.00 18.48
N CYS A 306 7.46 12.61 17.28
CA CYS A 306 7.63 11.89 16.02
C CYS A 306 9.03 11.31 15.91
N LYS A 307 10.04 12.12 16.22
CA LYS A 307 11.46 11.76 16.17
C LYS A 307 11.79 10.65 17.16
N GLU A 308 11.43 10.81 18.43
CA GLU A 308 11.67 9.81 19.47
C GLU A 308 11.04 8.45 19.09
N GLN A 309 9.75 8.45 18.79
CA GLN A 309 9.02 7.22 18.46
C GLN A 309 9.47 6.60 17.13
N THR A 310 9.91 7.41 16.16
CA THR A 310 10.48 6.89 14.91
C THR A 310 11.80 6.15 15.19
N ILE A 311 12.68 6.71 16.02
CA ILE A 311 13.94 6.05 16.40
C ILE A 311 13.66 4.73 17.13
N GLU A 312 12.75 4.76 18.11
CA GLU A 312 12.35 3.57 18.85
C GLU A 312 11.71 2.51 17.96
N LEU A 313 10.82 2.90 17.05
CA LEU A 313 10.17 2.00 16.10
C LEU A 313 11.19 1.35 15.17
N LEU A 314 12.13 2.12 14.61
CA LEU A 314 13.18 1.58 13.74
C LEU A 314 14.07 0.59 14.50
N ASN A 315 14.48 0.92 15.72
CA ASN A 315 15.25 0.02 16.57
C ASN A 315 14.46 -1.24 16.93
N TYR A 316 13.17 -1.10 17.22
CA TYR A 316 12.28 -2.20 17.51
C TYR A 316 12.12 -3.14 16.31
N LEU A 317 11.85 -2.60 15.12
CA LEU A 317 11.76 -3.37 13.87
C LEU A 317 13.05 -4.14 13.58
N GLY A 318 14.20 -3.47 13.72
CA GLY A 318 15.52 -4.10 13.56
C GLY A 318 15.74 -5.23 14.57
N ALA A 319 15.36 -5.02 15.84
CA ALA A 319 15.42 -6.04 16.88
C ALA A 319 14.47 -7.22 16.64
N GLN A 320 13.34 -6.99 15.96
CA GLN A 320 12.43 -8.06 15.51
C GLN A 320 12.90 -8.74 14.21
N GLY A 321 13.98 -8.25 13.60
CA GLY A 321 14.61 -8.83 12.41
C GLY A 321 14.01 -8.38 11.07
N TYR A 322 13.17 -7.34 11.08
CA TYR A 322 12.71 -6.66 9.88
C TYR A 322 13.78 -5.71 9.34
N LYS A 323 13.67 -5.37 8.04
CA LYS A 323 14.56 -4.42 7.37
C LYS A 323 13.75 -3.31 6.70
N VAL A 324 14.30 -2.10 6.71
CA VAL A 324 13.65 -0.89 6.18
C VAL A 324 14.43 -0.39 4.97
N SER A 325 13.72 0.04 3.93
CA SER A 325 14.34 0.74 2.80
C SER A 325 14.68 2.18 3.20
N LYS A 326 15.98 2.49 3.34
CA LYS A 326 16.43 3.85 3.69
C LYS A 326 16.07 4.87 2.61
N GLU A 327 16.17 4.48 1.34
CA GLU A 327 15.88 5.32 0.17
C GLU A 327 14.41 5.76 0.11
N LYS A 328 13.48 4.88 0.47
CA LYS A 328 12.04 5.16 0.42
C LYS A 328 11.47 5.74 1.71
N ALA A 329 12.22 5.67 2.81
CA ALA A 329 11.77 6.16 4.10
C ALA A 329 11.59 7.68 4.07
N GLN A 330 10.44 8.16 4.53
CA GLN A 330 10.17 9.59 4.70
C GLN A 330 10.02 9.86 6.18
N LEU A 331 11.09 10.32 6.84
CA LEU A 331 11.18 10.33 8.29
C LEU A 331 10.99 11.74 8.85
N VAL A 332 10.14 11.87 9.86
CA VAL A 332 9.90 13.09 10.65
C VAL A 332 9.58 14.29 9.75
N ARG A 333 8.51 14.19 8.97
CA ARG A 333 8.06 15.24 8.04
C ARG A 333 6.64 15.68 8.32
N GLN A 334 6.34 16.94 8.01
CA GLN A 334 4.96 17.46 8.04
C GLN A 334 4.14 17.06 6.82
N GLN A 335 4.82 16.71 5.72
CA GLN A 335 4.22 16.23 4.48
C GLN A 335 4.88 14.92 4.04
N VAL A 336 4.05 13.91 3.80
CA VAL A 336 4.50 12.59 3.34
C VAL A 336 3.58 12.05 2.26
N THR A 337 4.10 11.13 1.45
CA THR A 337 3.31 10.33 0.52
C THR A 337 3.14 8.92 1.08
N PHE A 338 1.90 8.48 1.26
CA PHE A 338 1.56 7.15 1.78
C PHE A 338 0.41 6.55 0.96
N LEU A 339 0.59 5.33 0.43
CA LEU A 339 -0.40 4.62 -0.41
C LEU A 339 -0.95 5.44 -1.60
N GLY A 340 -0.08 6.30 -2.16
CA GLY A 340 -0.46 7.19 -3.27
C GLY A 340 -1.30 8.40 -2.86
N TYR A 341 -1.35 8.75 -1.57
CA TYR A 341 -1.93 10.00 -1.08
C TYR A 341 -0.85 10.89 -0.49
N HIS A 342 -0.97 12.20 -0.69
CA HIS A 342 -0.21 13.19 0.05
C HIS A 342 -0.97 13.50 1.35
N LEU A 343 -0.27 13.35 2.47
CA LEU A 343 -0.79 13.61 3.80
C LEU A 343 -0.10 14.85 4.36
N CYS A 344 -0.90 15.74 4.93
CA CYS A 344 -0.43 16.80 5.83
C CYS A 344 -1.47 17.00 6.94
N GLN A 345 -1.21 17.90 7.89
CA GLN A 345 -2.11 18.12 9.02
C GLN A 345 -3.55 18.41 8.55
N GLY A 346 -4.49 17.57 8.98
CA GLY A 346 -5.92 17.73 8.70
C GLY A 346 -6.34 17.59 7.23
N SER A 347 -5.43 17.34 6.29
CA SER A 347 -5.73 17.28 4.86
C SER A 347 -5.12 16.06 4.17
N ARG A 348 -5.80 15.60 3.11
CA ARG A 348 -5.39 14.44 2.31
C ARG A 348 -5.70 14.73 0.85
N SER A 349 -4.72 14.59 -0.02
CA SER A 349 -4.90 14.75 -1.46
C SER A 349 -4.34 13.54 -2.21
N LEU A 350 -4.83 13.31 -3.44
CA LEU A 350 -4.30 12.25 -4.28
C LEU A 350 -2.90 12.61 -4.76
N GLY A 351 -2.00 11.62 -4.74
CA GLY A 351 -0.67 11.76 -5.30
C GLY A 351 -0.70 11.97 -6.81
N LYS A 352 0.22 12.78 -7.32
CA LYS A 352 0.33 13.06 -8.78
C LYS A 352 0.41 11.78 -9.62
N GLU A 353 1.14 10.78 -9.15
CA GLU A 353 1.27 9.48 -9.83
C GLU A 353 -0.05 8.72 -9.93
N ARG A 354 -0.87 8.76 -8.87
CA ARG A 354 -2.17 8.10 -8.86
C ARG A 354 -3.20 8.83 -9.73
N ILE A 355 -3.09 10.15 -9.82
CA ILE A 355 -3.89 10.96 -10.75
C ILE A 355 -3.53 10.57 -12.19
N GLN A 356 -2.24 10.42 -12.51
CA GLN A 356 -1.82 10.06 -13.86
C GLN A 356 -2.36 8.69 -14.29
N VAL A 357 -2.33 7.68 -13.41
CA VAL A 357 -2.89 6.34 -13.69
C VAL A 357 -4.41 6.35 -13.92
N ILE A 358 -5.13 7.34 -13.41
CA ILE A 358 -6.58 7.48 -13.65
C ILE A 358 -6.86 8.20 -14.98
N LEU A 359 -5.93 9.05 -15.42
CA LEU A 359 -6.06 9.84 -16.64
C LEU A 359 -5.58 9.09 -17.90
N ASP A 360 -4.69 8.11 -17.74
CA ASP A 360 -4.25 7.17 -18.77
C ASP A 360 -5.22 5.98 -18.92
#